data_AF-A0A224XDK0-F1
#
_entry.id   AF-A0A224XDK0-F1
#
_cell.length_a   1.000
_cell.length_b   1.000
_cell.length_c   1.000
_cell.angle_alpha   90.00
_cell.angle_beta   90.00
_cell.angle_gamma   90.00
#
_symmetry.space_group_name_H-M   'P 1'
#
loop_
_entity.id
_entity.type
_entity.pdbx_description
1 polymer ?
#
loop_
_entity_poly.entity_id
_entity_poly.type
_entity_poly.pdbx_seq_one_letter_code
_entity_poly.pdbx_strand_id
1 'polypeptide(L)'
;MNRNAIICEGAAEEAIIEILLNHSLLLIESDENLLEDGPIRVRSADEFCEKYLGRDFDGKVDVYRILDSRREQFSFKTRRKAKLYEEKLNIHNVITAPEIEILIIISEDKYQEFLKSKEKPSDFSKKN
;
A
#
# COMPACT_ATOMS: atom_id res chain seq x y z
N MET A 1 -21.32 2.01 6.30
CA MET A 1 -20.63 0.69 6.25
C MET A 1 -19.14 0.96 6.23
N ASN A 2 -18.32 0.25 7.01
CA ASN A 2 -16.87 0.47 6.98
C ASN A 2 -16.27 -0.23 5.76
N ARG A 3 -15.34 0.43 5.08
CA ARG A 3 -14.61 -0.13 3.93
C ARG A 3 -13.12 -0.21 4.22
N ASN A 4 -12.44 -1.08 3.50
CA ASN A 4 -11.00 -1.24 3.51
C ASN A 4 -10.44 -0.75 2.18
N ALA A 5 -9.23 -0.21 2.21
CA ALA A 5 -8.48 0.15 1.01
C ALA A 5 -7.03 -0.24 1.21
N ILE A 6 -6.41 -0.83 0.19
CA ILE A 6 -4.97 -1.08 0.18
C ILE A 6 -4.35 -0.12 -0.82
N ILE A 7 -3.39 0.69 -0.38
CA ILE A 7 -2.65 1.61 -1.26
C ILE A 7 -1.21 1.13 -1.34
N CYS A 8 -0.72 0.88 -2.54
CA CYS A 8 0.67 0.47 -2.77
C CYS A 8 1.50 1.64 -3.31
N GLU A 9 2.71 1.83 -2.75
CA GLU A 9 3.66 2.85 -3.19
C GLU A 9 4.22 2.56 -4.59
N GLY A 10 4.61 1.31 -4.83
CA GLY A 10 5.25 0.84 -6.05
C GLY A 10 4.57 -0.38 -6.67
N ALA A 11 5.12 -0.79 -7.82
CA ALA A 11 4.61 -1.92 -8.59
C ALA A 11 4.96 -3.27 -7.95
N ALA A 12 6.06 -3.35 -7.19
CA ALA A 12 6.44 -4.57 -6.49
C ALA A 12 5.47 -4.86 -5.35
N GLU A 13 5.10 -3.85 -4.56
CA GLU A 13 4.07 -3.95 -3.52
C GLU A 13 2.72 -4.36 -4.13
N GLU A 14 2.32 -3.70 -5.20
CA GLU A 14 1.08 -4.00 -5.93
C GLU A 14 1.03 -5.48 -6.34
N ALA A 15 2.05 -5.97 -7.04
CA ALA A 15 2.10 -7.36 -7.51
C ALA A 15 2.07 -8.38 -6.35
N ILE A 16 2.81 -8.12 -5.25
CA ILE A 16 2.81 -9.01 -4.10
C ILE A 16 1.44 -9.00 -3.41
N ILE A 17 0.81 -7.84 -3.24
CA ILE A 17 -0.54 -7.75 -2.65
C ILE A 17 -1.57 -8.45 -3.52
N GLU A 18 -1.53 -8.29 -4.84
CA GLU A 18 -2.40 -9.02 -5.76
C GLU A 18 -2.25 -10.53 -5.61
N ILE A 19 -1.01 -11.05 -5.56
CA ILE A 19 -0.75 -12.48 -5.33
C ILE A 19 -1.38 -12.91 -4.00
N LEU A 20 -1.17 -12.16 -2.92
CA LEU A 20 -1.70 -12.54 -1.61
C LEU A 20 -3.24 -12.50 -1.57
N LEU A 21 -3.88 -11.54 -2.22
CA LEU A 21 -5.35 -11.46 -2.33
C LEU A 21 -5.89 -12.64 -3.17
N ASN A 22 -5.31 -12.87 -4.35
CA ASN A 22 -5.73 -13.93 -5.27
C ASN A 22 -5.63 -15.33 -4.67
N HIS A 23 -4.70 -15.53 -3.74
CA HIS A 23 -4.50 -16.79 -3.03
C HIS A 23 -5.16 -16.83 -1.64
N SER A 24 -5.98 -15.84 -1.28
CA SER A 24 -6.65 -15.73 0.03
C SER A 24 -5.68 -15.78 1.23
N LEU A 25 -4.48 -15.22 1.06
CA LEU A 25 -3.43 -15.14 2.06
C LEU A 25 -3.47 -13.81 2.86
N LEU A 26 -4.28 -12.85 2.42
CA LEU A 26 -4.67 -11.68 3.21
C LEU A 26 -6.10 -11.87 3.70
N LEU A 27 -6.25 -12.02 5.01
CA LEU A 27 -7.56 -12.13 5.65
C LEU A 27 -8.16 -10.74 5.77
N ILE A 28 -9.12 -10.44 4.90
CA ILE A 28 -9.98 -9.27 5.02
C ILE A 28 -11.33 -9.81 5.48
N GLU A 29 -11.80 -9.37 6.66
CA GLU A 29 -12.99 -9.96 7.31
C GLU A 29 -14.26 -9.93 6.44
N SER A 30 -14.28 -9.16 5.36
CA SER A 30 -15.32 -9.20 4.34
C SER A 30 -14.78 -8.64 3.02
N ASP A 31 -14.67 -9.49 1.99
CA ASP A 31 -14.19 -9.11 0.66
C ASP A 31 -15.03 -7.99 0.01
N GLU A 32 -16.35 -7.97 0.25
CA GLU A 32 -17.26 -6.90 -0.25
C GLU A 32 -16.94 -5.49 0.29
N ASN A 33 -16.04 -5.39 1.27
CA ASN A 33 -15.64 -4.12 1.86
C ASN A 33 -14.32 -3.58 1.31
N LEU A 34 -13.59 -4.31 0.46
CA LEU A 34 -12.35 -3.80 -0.16
C LEU A 34 -12.69 -2.90 -1.36
N LEU A 35 -12.13 -1.69 -1.39
CA LEU A 35 -12.28 -0.82 -2.55
C LEU A 35 -11.53 -1.39 -3.76
N GLU A 36 -12.19 -1.39 -4.93
CA GLU A 36 -11.66 -1.88 -6.22
C GLU A 36 -11.29 -3.38 -6.23
N ASP A 37 -11.69 -4.16 -5.22
CA ASP A 37 -11.35 -5.57 -5.06
C ASP A 37 -9.84 -5.86 -5.18
N GLY A 38 -8.97 -4.87 -4.89
CA GLY A 38 -7.54 -4.95 -5.14
C GLY A 38 -6.72 -3.76 -4.63
N PRO A 39 -5.39 -3.77 -4.85
CA PRO A 39 -4.53 -2.65 -4.49
C PRO A 39 -4.78 -1.43 -5.38
N ILE A 40 -4.69 -0.26 -4.76
CA ILE A 40 -4.89 1.05 -5.40
C ILE A 40 -3.56 1.79 -5.49
N ARG A 41 -3.30 2.41 -6.63
CA ARG A 41 -2.19 3.35 -6.81
C ARG A 41 -2.65 4.80 -6.85
N VAL A 42 -2.37 5.52 -5.76
CA VAL A 42 -2.59 6.98 -5.62
C VAL A 42 -1.50 7.58 -4.77
N ARG A 43 -1.13 8.83 -5.05
CA ARG A 43 0.02 9.49 -4.38
C ARG A 43 -0.37 10.45 -3.27
N SER A 44 -1.66 10.76 -3.13
CA SER A 44 -2.13 11.74 -2.14
C SER A 44 -3.49 11.39 -1.57
N ALA A 45 -3.77 11.90 -0.38
CA ALA A 45 -5.08 11.73 0.25
C ALA A 45 -6.20 12.43 -0.54
N ASP A 46 -5.90 13.58 -1.17
CA ASP A 46 -6.84 14.24 -2.09
C ASP A 46 -7.28 13.33 -3.23
N GLU A 47 -6.32 12.76 -3.94
CA GLU A 47 -6.58 11.92 -5.11
C GLU A 47 -7.38 10.67 -4.71
N PHE A 48 -7.01 10.06 -3.58
CA PHE A 48 -7.75 8.93 -3.02
C PHE A 48 -9.21 9.30 -2.73
N CYS A 49 -9.43 10.41 -2.01
CA CYS A 49 -10.77 10.82 -1.64
C CYS A 49 -11.61 11.22 -2.86
N GLU A 50 -11.04 11.99 -3.79
CA GLU A 50 -11.79 12.44 -4.99
C GLU A 50 -12.21 11.28 -5.89
N LYS A 51 -11.38 10.24 -6.00
CA LYS A 51 -11.64 9.11 -6.88
C LYS A 51 -12.56 8.07 -6.23
N TYR A 52 -12.37 7.78 -4.94
CA TYR A 52 -13.03 6.65 -4.28
C TYR A 52 -14.04 7.04 -3.21
N LEU A 53 -13.95 8.25 -2.66
CA LEU A 53 -14.87 8.75 -1.64
C LEU A 53 -15.76 9.84 -2.23
N GLY A 54 -16.90 9.42 -2.76
CA GLY A 54 -17.95 10.35 -3.21
C GLY A 54 -18.44 11.27 -2.09
N ARG A 55 -19.16 12.34 -2.47
CA ARG A 55 -19.71 13.32 -1.51
C ARG A 55 -20.66 12.66 -0.49
N ASP A 56 -21.38 11.65 -0.94
CA ASP A 56 -22.39 10.93 -0.15
C ASP A 56 -21.83 9.68 0.53
N PHE A 57 -20.50 9.50 0.56
CA PHE A 57 -19.90 8.37 1.26
C PHE A 57 -20.16 8.49 2.77
N ASP A 58 -20.98 7.56 3.27
CA ASP A 58 -21.36 7.44 4.67
C ASP A 58 -20.67 6.21 5.32
N GLY A 59 -19.62 6.50 6.09
CA GLY A 59 -18.81 5.49 6.76
C GLY A 59 -17.36 5.91 6.97
N LYS A 60 -16.58 4.99 7.53
CA LYS A 60 -15.13 5.10 7.64
C LYS A 60 -14.44 4.17 6.66
N VAL A 61 -13.23 4.54 6.26
CA VAL A 61 -12.35 3.71 5.46
C VAL A 61 -11.06 3.46 6.21
N ASP A 62 -10.75 2.20 6.47
CA ASP A 62 -9.46 1.74 6.93
C ASP A 62 -8.53 1.63 5.71
N VAL A 63 -7.54 2.53 5.65
CA VAL A 63 -6.60 2.64 4.54
C VAL A 63 -5.27 2.03 4.97
N TYR A 64 -4.93 0.89 4.41
CA TYR A 64 -3.65 0.20 4.59
C TYR A 64 -2.67 0.63 3.50
N ARG A 65 -1.70 1.46 3.86
CA ARG A 65 -0.65 1.95 2.97
C ARG A 65 0.56 1.03 3.06
N ILE A 66 0.86 0.32 1.98
CA ILE A 66 2.06 -0.52 1.84
C ILE A 66 3.17 0.37 1.28
N LEU A 67 4.18 0.64 2.11
CA LEU A 67 5.21 1.65 1.85
C LEU A 67 6.61 1.07 2.02
N ASP A 68 7.50 1.47 1.15
CA ASP A 68 8.94 1.19 1.25
C ASP A 68 9.57 2.01 2.40
N SER A 69 9.11 3.26 2.54
CA SER A 69 9.70 4.23 3.47
C SER A 69 8.69 4.86 4.43
N ARG A 70 9.13 5.05 5.68
CA ARG A 70 8.40 5.85 6.68
C ARG A 70 8.32 7.34 6.34
N ARG A 71 9.05 7.80 5.32
CA ARG A 71 9.09 9.21 4.90
C ARG A 71 7.96 9.57 3.93
N GLU A 72 7.28 8.58 3.36
CA GLU A 72 6.22 8.82 2.39
C GLU A 72 4.99 9.47 3.00
N GLN A 73 4.68 10.67 2.49
CA GLN A 73 3.62 11.52 2.98
C GLN A 73 2.30 11.20 2.27
N PHE A 74 1.22 11.06 3.03
CA PHE A 74 -0.15 10.97 2.50
C PHE A 74 -0.94 12.15 3.01
N SER A 75 -0.76 13.28 2.34
CA SER A 75 -1.22 14.58 2.81
C SER A 75 -2.41 15.08 1.99
N PHE A 76 -3.16 15.98 2.61
CA PHE A 76 -4.15 16.80 1.94
C PHE A 76 -3.53 18.13 1.51
N LYS A 77 -3.85 18.60 0.30
CA LYS A 77 -3.42 19.89 -0.27
C LYS A 77 -3.93 21.08 0.53
N THR A 78 -5.06 20.94 1.21
CA THR A 78 -5.66 22.03 2.00
C THR A 78 -6.17 21.53 3.34
N ARG A 79 -6.07 22.38 4.37
CA ARG A 79 -6.62 22.10 5.71
C ARG A 79 -8.13 21.85 5.70
N ARG A 80 -8.87 22.50 4.78
CA ARG A 80 -10.32 22.32 4.65
C ARG A 80 -10.66 20.89 4.21
N LYS A 81 -9.94 20.35 3.23
CA LYS A 81 -10.13 18.97 2.77
C LYS A 81 -9.68 17.96 3.83
N ALA A 82 -8.56 18.23 4.50
CA ALA A 82 -8.13 17.41 5.63
C ALA A 82 -9.27 17.26 6.65
N LYS A 83 -9.85 18.36 7.11
CA LYS A 83 -10.96 18.33 8.08
C LYS A 83 -12.21 17.58 7.58
N LEU A 84 -12.49 17.60 6.28
CA LEU A 84 -13.66 16.92 5.71
C LEU A 84 -13.53 15.39 5.74
N TYR A 85 -12.30 14.88 5.60
CA TYR A 85 -12.03 13.45 5.44
C TYR A 85 -11.26 12.83 6.61
N GLU A 86 -10.65 13.61 7.49
CA GLU A 86 -9.89 13.12 8.65
C GLU A 86 -10.73 12.22 9.57
N GLU A 87 -12.02 12.54 9.75
CA GLU A 87 -12.93 11.70 10.53
C GLU A 87 -13.40 10.44 9.79
N LYS A 88 -13.24 10.42 8.46
CA LYS A 88 -13.64 9.32 7.58
C LYS A 88 -12.50 8.32 7.31
N LEU A 89 -11.24 8.71 7.48
CA LEU A 89 -10.09 7.88 7.15
C LEU A 89 -9.38 7.39 8.42
N ASN A 90 -9.16 6.09 8.51
CA ASN A 90 -8.24 5.49 9.47
C ASN A 90 -7.01 5.00 8.72
N ILE A 91 -5.86 5.68 8.88
CA ILE A 91 -4.66 5.39 8.10
C ILE A 91 -3.75 4.42 8.86
N HIS A 92 -3.49 3.28 8.25
CA HIS A 92 -2.55 2.25 8.73
C HIS A 92 -1.36 2.21 7.78
N ASN A 93 -0.16 2.53 8.25
CA ASN A 93 1.05 2.40 7.43
C ASN A 93 1.73 1.06 7.73
N VAL A 94 1.91 0.25 6.68
CA VAL A 94 2.65 -1.01 6.69
C VAL A 94 3.97 -0.79 5.96
N ILE A 95 5.08 -0.88 6.69
CA ILE A 95 6.40 -0.60 6.15
C ILE A 95 7.06 -1.91 5.72
N THR A 96 7.50 -1.99 4.46
CA THR A 96 8.11 -3.18 3.85
C THR A 96 9.63 -3.26 4.05
N ALA A 97 10.16 -2.56 5.06
CA ALA A 97 11.59 -2.53 5.36
C ALA A 97 12.15 -3.96 5.55
N PRO A 98 13.28 -4.34 4.90
CA PRO A 98 14.22 -3.48 4.21
C PRO A 98 13.68 -2.82 2.94
N GLU A 99 13.06 -3.56 2.03
CA GLU A 99 12.18 -3.18 0.90
C GLU A 99 11.46 -4.48 0.47
N ILE A 100 10.28 -4.44 -0.17
CA ILE A 100 9.53 -5.69 -0.45
C ILE A 100 10.24 -6.61 -1.45
N GLU A 101 11.12 -6.05 -2.28
CA GLU A 101 11.96 -6.74 -3.25
C GLU A 101 12.88 -7.78 -2.62
N ILE A 102 13.08 -7.74 -1.30
CA ILE A 102 13.81 -8.80 -0.59
C ILE A 102 13.19 -10.19 -0.82
N LEU A 103 11.87 -10.25 -1.02
CA LEU A 103 11.17 -11.50 -1.34
C LEU A 103 11.60 -12.07 -2.70
N ILE A 104 11.83 -11.20 -3.68
CA ILE A 104 12.30 -11.60 -5.02
C ILE A 104 13.71 -12.18 -4.90
N ILE A 105 14.60 -11.49 -4.18
CA ILE A 105 16.00 -11.93 -3.96
C ILE A 105 16.05 -13.31 -3.29
N ILE A 106 15.19 -13.54 -2.29
CA ILE A 106 15.08 -14.84 -1.62
C ILE A 106 14.55 -15.90 -2.58
N SER A 107 13.54 -15.57 -3.40
CA SER A 107 12.96 -16.52 -4.36
C SER A 107 13.95 -16.98 -5.44
N GLU A 108 14.94 -16.15 -5.75
CA GLU A 108 16.02 -16.44 -6.72
C GLU A 108 17.24 -17.14 -6.09
N ASP A 109 17.19 -17.50 -4.80
CA ASP A 109 18.31 -18.06 -4.02
C ASP A 109 19.56 -17.17 -4.00
N LYS A 110 19.40 -15.85 -4.23
CA LYS A 110 20.49 -14.86 -4.30
C LYS A 110 20.75 -14.14 -2.98
N TYR A 111 20.09 -14.53 -1.88
CA TYR A 111 20.18 -13.82 -0.61
C TYR A 111 21.63 -13.71 -0.07
N GLN A 112 22.45 -14.76 -0.26
CA GLN A 112 23.85 -14.74 0.16
C GLN A 112 24.73 -13.77 -0.66
N GLU A 113 24.41 -13.57 -1.94
CA GLU A 113 25.09 -12.61 -2.80
C GLU A 113 24.69 -11.18 -2.45
N PHE A 114 23.39 -10.95 -2.20
CA PHE A 114 22.86 -9.69 -1.72
C PHE A 114 23.52 -9.23 -0.41
N LEU A 115 23.65 -10.13 0.58
CA LEU A 115 24.32 -9.79 1.84
C LEU A 115 25.77 -9.33 1.64
N LYS A 116 26.46 -9.81 0.60
CA LYS A 116 27.84 -9.41 0.27
C LYS A 116 27.88 -8.08 -0.50
N SER A 117 26.85 -7.75 -1.27
CA SER A 117 26.83 -6.55 -2.12
C SER A 117 26.68 -5.26 -1.32
N LYS A 118 26.03 -5.31 -0.15
CA LYS A 118 25.69 -4.14 0.69
C LYS A 118 24.79 -3.12 -0.02
N GLU A 119 24.08 -3.56 -1.06
CA GLU A 119 23.13 -2.74 -1.81
C GLU A 119 21.75 -2.74 -1.14
N LYS A 120 20.87 -1.86 -1.61
CA LYS A 120 19.44 -1.95 -1.29
C LYS A 120 18.79 -3.11 -2.06
N PRO A 121 17.74 -3.75 -1.52
CA PRO A 121 17.05 -4.83 -2.24
C PRO A 121 16.61 -4.44 -3.66
N SER A 122 16.02 -3.27 -3.87
CA SER A 122 15.61 -2.79 -5.19
C SER A 122 16.76 -2.49 -6.14
N ASP A 123 17.95 -2.14 -5.63
CA ASP A 123 19.14 -1.93 -6.47
C ASP A 123 19.76 -3.26 -6.89
N PHE A 124 19.75 -4.26 -6.00
CA PHE A 124 20.27 -5.60 -6.29
C PHE A 124 19.37 -6.36 -7.26
N SER A 125 18.04 -6.26 -7.11
CA SER A 125 17.07 -6.96 -7.96
C SER A 125 17.05 -6.46 -9.40
N LYS A 126 17.31 -5.18 -9.65
CA LYS A 126 17.33 -4.60 -11.02
C LYS A 126 18.52 -5.04 -11.89
N LYS A 127 19.59 -5.57 -11.29
CA LYS A 127 20.83 -5.94 -11.98
C LYS A 127 20.88 -7.40 -12.43
N ASN A 128 19.88 -8.17 -12.03
CA ASN A 128 19.88 -9.62 -11.95
C ASN A 128 18.66 -10.20 -12.66
#